data_AF-A0A1Y3WUA9-F1
#
_entry.id   AF-A0A1Y3WUA9-F1
#
_cell.length_a   1.000
_cell.length_b   1.000
_cell.length_c   1.000
_cell.angle_alpha   90.00
_cell.angle_beta   90.00
_cell.angle_gamma   90.00
#
_symmetry.space_group_name_H-M   'P 1'
#
loop_
_entity.id
_entity.type
_entity.pdbx_description
1 polymer ?
#
loop_
_entity_poly.entity_id
_entity_poly.type
_entity_poly.pdbx_seq_one_letter_code
_entity_poly.pdbx_strand_id
1 'polypeptide(L)'
;MNRTEFEELEMQVQQSGLSLKSYLRQIGVSYSTYHYWQKKYSAEKDSIKQELAPINIKRPTAELSLDEQAPYGVSLLFPNGLRAHFGNGSEKLLMEVLNQSLQEGHV
;
A
#
# COMPACT_ATOMS: atom_id res chain seq x y z
N MET A 1 -8.40 16.05 19.94
CA MET A 1 -8.24 15.35 18.65
C MET A 1 -6.77 15.13 18.41
N ASN A 2 -6.36 13.87 18.34
CA ASN A 2 -5.03 13.38 17.95
C ASN A 2 -5.13 12.58 16.63
N ARG A 3 -4.01 12.02 16.14
CA ARG A 3 -3.98 11.29 14.86
C ARG A 3 -4.89 10.05 14.87
N THR A 4 -4.79 9.23 15.92
CA THR A 4 -5.60 8.00 16.06
C THR A 4 -7.08 8.32 16.18
N GLU A 5 -7.44 9.34 16.95
CA GLU A 5 -8.82 9.84 17.06
C GLU A 5 -9.36 10.31 15.71
N PHE A 6 -8.53 10.91 14.86
CA PHE A 6 -8.94 11.33 13.51
C PHE A 6 -9.11 10.14 12.55
N GLU A 7 -8.21 9.15 12.58
CA GLU A 7 -8.33 7.93 11.76
C GLU A 7 -9.58 7.13 12.12
N GLU A 8 -9.88 7.00 13.43
CA GLU A 8 -11.11 6.38 13.91
C GLU A 8 -12.35 7.17 13.47
N LEU A 9 -12.29 8.49 13.55
CA LEU A 9 -13.37 9.37 13.08
C LEU A 9 -13.61 9.18 11.57
N GLU A 10 -12.58 9.09 10.73
CA GLU A 10 -12.75 8.83 9.29
C GLU A 10 -13.44 7.49 9.02
N MET A 11 -13.07 6.44 9.75
CA MET A 11 -13.71 5.13 9.63
C MET A 11 -15.19 5.20 10.04
N GLN A 12 -15.49 5.87 11.16
CA GLN A 12 -16.87 6.01 11.63
C GLN A 12 -17.73 6.86 10.68
N VAL A 13 -17.17 7.91 10.07
CA VAL A 13 -17.86 8.69 9.01
C VAL A 13 -18.27 7.77 7.85
N GLN A 14 -17.35 6.93 7.36
CA GLN A 14 -17.61 6.00 6.25
C GLN A 14 -18.67 4.95 6.60
N GLN A 15 -18.63 4.42 7.83
CA GLN A 15 -19.57 3.40 8.30
C GLN A 15 -20.95 3.97 8.63
N SER A 16 -21.03 5.24 9.04
CA SER A 16 -22.29 5.86 9.47
C SER A 16 -23.33 5.99 8.36
N GLY A 17 -22.91 6.02 7.10
CA GLY A 17 -23.79 6.31 5.96
C GLY A 17 -24.39 7.73 5.97
N LEU A 18 -23.97 8.58 6.92
CA LEU A 18 -24.41 9.97 7.05
C LEU A 18 -23.54 10.89 6.22
N SER A 19 -24.08 12.08 5.89
CA SER A 19 -23.23 13.14 5.38
C SER A 19 -22.20 13.55 6.44
N LEU A 20 -20.97 13.86 6.03
CA LEU A 20 -19.88 14.30 6.91
C LEU A 20 -20.34 15.40 7.88
N LYS A 21 -21.05 16.42 7.38
CA LYS A 21 -21.50 17.56 8.19
C LYS A 21 -22.53 17.14 9.26
N SER A 22 -23.43 16.20 8.93
CA SER A 22 -24.39 15.66 9.87
C SER A 22 -23.70 14.84 10.96
N TYR A 23 -22.76 13.98 10.57
CA TYR A 23 -22.01 13.14 11.50
C TYR A 23 -21.14 13.97 12.45
N LEU A 24 -20.36 14.93 11.91
CA LEU A 24 -19.53 15.84 12.72
C LEU A 24 -20.37 16.63 13.75
N ARG A 25 -21.56 17.08 13.35
CA ARG A 25 -22.49 17.75 14.26
C ARG A 25 -22.99 16.81 15.37
N GLN A 26 -23.24 15.53 15.07
CA GLN A 26 -23.70 14.55 16.05
C GLN A 26 -22.64 14.25 17.11
N ILE A 27 -21.38 14.16 16.72
CA ILE A 27 -20.25 13.90 17.64
C ILE A 27 -19.67 15.17 18.27
N GLY A 28 -20.24 16.35 17.97
CA GLY A 28 -19.79 17.63 18.52
C GLY A 28 -18.44 18.13 17.98
N VAL A 29 -17.96 17.59 16.86
CA VAL A 29 -16.71 18.03 16.22
C VAL A 29 -16.99 19.14 15.23
N SER A 30 -16.26 20.25 15.36
CA SER A 30 -16.41 21.37 14.42
C SER A 30 -15.86 21.03 13.04
N TYR A 31 -16.47 21.60 12.01
CA TYR A 31 -16.04 21.38 10.62
C TYR A 31 -14.60 21.82 10.37
N SER A 32 -14.15 22.93 10.95
CA SER A 32 -12.77 23.42 10.83
C SER A 32 -11.77 22.48 11.49
N THR A 33 -12.12 21.89 12.64
CA THR A 33 -11.30 20.89 13.31
C THR A 33 -11.09 19.68 12.42
N TYR A 34 -12.15 19.13 11.81
CA TYR A 34 -12.02 18.01 10.87
C TYR A 34 -11.09 18.34 9.70
N HIS A 35 -11.32 19.47 9.03
CA HIS A 35 -10.55 19.87 7.85
C HIS A 35 -9.09 20.19 8.16
N TYR A 36 -8.80 20.72 9.34
CA TYR A 36 -7.42 20.89 9.82
C TYR A 36 -6.69 19.55 9.88
N TRP A 37 -7.31 18.54 10.49
CA TRP A 37 -6.69 17.21 10.60
C TRP A 37 -6.58 16.50 9.26
N GLN A 38 -7.58 16.64 8.38
CA GLN A 38 -7.52 16.13 7.02
C GLN A 38 -6.33 16.71 6.24
N LYS A 39 -6.11 18.03 6.33
CA LYS A 39 -4.97 18.69 5.69
C LYS A 39 -3.64 18.23 6.30
N LYS A 40 -3.57 18.12 7.62
CA LYS A 40 -2.37 17.66 8.34
C LYS A 40 -1.99 16.23 7.95
N TYR A 41 -2.99 15.35 7.83
CA TYR A 41 -2.79 13.95 7.46
C TYR A 41 -2.42 13.76 5.98
N SER A 42 -2.98 14.56 5.07
CA SER A 42 -2.58 14.54 3.66
C SER A 42 -1.13 14.97 3.47
N ALA A 43 -0.67 16.02 4.15
CA ALA A 43 0.71 16.46 4.08
C ALA A 43 1.69 15.40 4.63
N GLU A 44 1.32 14.69 5.68
CA GLU A 44 2.08 13.56 6.22
C GLU A 44 2.07 12.36 5.27
N LYS A 45 0.92 12.02 4.67
CA LYS A 45 0.83 11.00 3.62
C LYS A 45 1.68 11.36 2.41
N ASP A 46 1.73 12.61 1.98
CA ASP A 46 2.55 13.01 0.85
C ASP A 46 4.06 12.98 1.18
N SER A 47 4.43 13.13 2.45
CA SER A 47 5.80 12.83 2.90
C SER A 47 6.14 11.33 2.91
N ILE A 48 5.15 10.46 3.19
CA ILE A 48 5.30 9.00 3.20
C ILE A 48 5.19 8.40 1.77
N LYS A 49 4.40 9.01 0.87
CA LYS A 49 4.22 8.61 -0.54
C LYS A 49 5.45 8.84 -1.42
N GLN A 50 6.56 9.33 -0.87
CA GLN A 50 7.84 9.28 -1.56
C GLN A 50 8.40 7.85 -1.69
N GLU A 51 7.76 6.85 -1.08
CA GLU A 51 8.14 5.45 -1.20
C GLU A 51 7.14 4.61 -1.99
N LEU A 52 7.65 4.10 -3.12
CA LEU A 52 7.22 2.92 -3.88
C LEU A 52 6.03 3.09 -4.85
N ALA A 53 6.28 2.67 -6.09
CA ALA A 53 5.27 2.61 -7.14
C ALA A 53 4.18 1.56 -6.81
N PRO A 54 2.91 1.83 -7.10
CA PRO A 54 1.83 0.90 -6.83
C PRO A 54 2.02 -0.42 -7.59
N ILE A 55 2.15 -1.52 -6.87
CA ILE A 55 2.24 -2.87 -7.45
C ILE A 55 0.83 -3.32 -7.82
N ASN A 56 0.56 -3.47 -9.12
CA ASN A 56 -0.71 -4.01 -9.61
C ASN A 56 -0.62 -5.55 -9.64
N ILE A 57 -1.21 -6.20 -8.64
CA ILE A 57 -1.30 -7.67 -8.58
C ILE A 57 -2.48 -8.10 -9.47
N LYS A 58 -2.18 -8.46 -10.72
CA LYS A 58 -3.15 -9.12 -11.59
C LYS A 58 -3.45 -10.50 -11.00
N ARG A 59 -4.70 -10.75 -10.58
CA ARG A 59 -5.14 -12.09 -10.20
C ARG A 59 -5.01 -13.00 -11.42
N PRO A 60 -4.44 -14.22 -11.30
CA PRO A 60 -4.43 -15.16 -12.41
C PRO A 60 -5.85 -15.71 -12.56
N THR A 61 -6.57 -15.21 -13.58
CA THR A 61 -7.70 -15.96 -14.13
C THR A 61 -7.10 -17.18 -14.82
N ALA A 62 -7.54 -18.36 -14.39
CA ALA A 62 -7.10 -19.66 -14.86
C ALA A 62 -6.95 -19.72 -16.39
N GLU A 63 -5.77 -20.08 -16.87
CA GLU A 63 -5.44 -21.34 -17.54
C GLU A 63 -4.05 -21.16 -18.17
N LEU A 64 -3.11 -22.00 -17.74
CA LEU A 64 -1.75 -22.00 -18.26
C LEU A 64 -1.75 -22.54 -19.70
N SER A 65 -1.89 -21.66 -20.69
CA SER A 65 -1.31 -21.92 -22.01
C SER A 65 0.19 -21.76 -21.88
N LEU A 66 0.83 -22.90 -21.61
CA LEU A 66 2.27 -23.15 -21.59
C LEU A 66 2.87 -22.89 -22.99
N ASP A 67 2.84 -21.65 -23.50
CA ASP A 67 3.62 -21.29 -24.69
C ASP A 67 3.75 -19.77 -24.97
N GLU A 68 3.85 -18.93 -23.94
CA GLU A 68 4.34 -17.56 -24.13
C GLU A 68 5.77 -17.46 -23.63
N GLN A 69 6.70 -17.65 -24.58
CA GLN A 69 8.09 -17.21 -24.58
C GLN A 69 8.47 -16.48 -23.29
N ALA A 70 8.98 -17.24 -22.31
CA ALA A 70 9.29 -16.71 -20.99
C ALA A 70 10.18 -15.46 -21.17
N PRO A 71 9.74 -14.27 -20.73
CA PRO A 71 10.52 -13.07 -20.91
C PRO A 71 11.88 -13.29 -20.23
N TYR A 72 12.96 -13.19 -21.01
CA TYR A 72 14.34 -13.33 -20.54
C TYR A 72 14.52 -12.50 -19.25
N GLY A 73 14.99 -13.15 -18.18
CA GLY A 73 15.10 -12.55 -16.84
C GLY A 73 14.97 -13.57 -15.70
N VAL A 74 14.83 -13.09 -14.46
CA VAL A 74 14.79 -13.93 -13.25
C VAL A 74 13.39 -13.96 -12.65
N SER A 75 12.95 -15.10 -12.14
CA SER A 75 11.68 -15.23 -11.38
C SER A 75 11.94 -15.70 -9.96
N LEU A 76 11.32 -15.04 -8.97
CA LEU A 76 11.24 -15.51 -7.59
C LEU A 76 9.87 -16.15 -7.32
N LEU A 77 9.88 -17.29 -6.65
CA LEU A 77 8.68 -17.99 -6.16
C LEU A 77 8.69 -17.94 -4.64
N PHE A 78 7.67 -17.32 -4.05
CA PHE A 78 7.49 -17.26 -2.61
C PHE A 78 6.71 -18.49 -2.10
N PRO A 79 6.89 -18.91 -0.83
CA PRO A 79 6.20 -20.07 -0.26
C PRO A 79 4.67 -20.00 -0.31
N ASN A 80 4.10 -18.80 -0.39
CA ASN A 80 2.66 -18.58 -0.54
C ASN A 80 2.15 -18.70 -1.98
N GLY A 81 3.01 -19.11 -2.93
CA GLY A 81 2.68 -19.24 -4.34
C GLY A 81 2.74 -17.94 -5.14
N LEU A 82 3.11 -16.81 -4.53
CA LEU A 82 3.34 -15.57 -5.26
C LEU A 82 4.57 -15.70 -6.15
N ARG A 83 4.48 -15.22 -7.39
CA ARG A 83 5.60 -15.19 -8.33
C ARG A 83 5.92 -13.75 -8.71
N ALA A 84 7.18 -13.35 -8.55
CA ALA A 84 7.70 -12.07 -9.02
C ALA A 84 8.64 -12.32 -10.21
N HIS A 85 8.45 -11.60 -11.31
CA HIS A 85 9.32 -11.66 -12.48
C HIS A 85 10.10 -10.35 -12.60
N PHE A 86 11.40 -10.48 -12.87
CA PHE A 86 12.33 -9.38 -13.10
C PHE A 86 12.90 -9.52 -14.51
N GLY A 87 12.89 -8.43 -15.28
CA GLY A 87 13.36 -8.43 -16.66
C GLY A 87 14.87 -8.65 -16.81
N ASN A 88 15.31 -8.89 -18.05
CA ASN A 88 16.71 -9.15 -18.38
C ASN A 88 17.66 -8.06 -17.86
N GLY A 89 18.80 -8.45 -17.27
CA GLY A 89 19.81 -7.53 -16.73
C GLY A 89 19.59 -7.11 -15.27
N SER A 90 18.53 -7.61 -14.64
CA SER A 90 18.20 -7.34 -13.23
C SER A 90 18.83 -8.33 -12.23
N GLU A 91 19.52 -9.37 -12.71
CA GLU A 91 20.07 -10.47 -11.91
C GLU A 91 20.95 -9.94 -10.78
N LYS A 92 21.87 -9.03 -11.11
CA LYS A 92 22.86 -8.51 -10.16
C LYS A 92 22.19 -7.67 -9.07
N LEU A 93 21.25 -6.81 -9.46
CA LEU A 93 20.51 -5.95 -8.53
C LEU A 93 19.61 -6.78 -7.63
N LEU A 94 18.94 -7.81 -8.18
CA LEU A 94 18.13 -8.74 -7.40
C LEU A 94 18.97 -9.47 -6.35
N MET A 95 20.13 -10.00 -6.75
CA MET A 95 21.04 -10.69 -5.83
C MET A 95 21.57 -9.75 -4.75
N GLU A 96 21.85 -8.48 -5.09
CA GLU A 96 22.28 -7.47 -4.13
C GLU A 96 21.18 -7.18 -3.10
N VAL A 97 19.93 -6.98 -3.52
CA VAL A 97 18.78 -6.76 -2.63
C VAL A 97 18.56 -7.97 -1.72
N LEU A 98 18.60 -9.19 -2.26
CA LEU A 98 18.43 -10.41 -1.47
C LEU A 98 19.54 -10.57 -0.43
N ASN A 99 20.79 -10.29 -0.80
CA ASN A 99 21.92 -10.38 0.13
C ASN A 99 21.82 -9.32 1.23
N GLN A 100 21.43 -8.08 0.92
CA GLN A 100 21.20 -7.05 1.94
C GLN A 100 20.05 -7.45 2.89
N SER A 101 18.95 -7.98 2.34
CA SER A 101 17.80 -8.44 3.11
C SER A 101 18.12 -9.62 4.03
N LEU A 102 19.11 -10.46 3.68
CA LEU A 102 19.59 -11.57 4.52
C LEU A 102 20.63 -11.13 5.56
N GLN A 103 21.32 -10.01 5.35
CA GLN A 103 22.29 -9.45 6.29
C GLN A 103 21.63 -8.67 7.42
N GLU A 104 20.52 -7.99 7.15
CA GLU A 104 19.67 -7.37 8.17
C GLU A 104 18.74 -8.41 8.79
N GLY A 105 19.31 -9.36 9.53
CA GLY A 105 18.55 -10.25 10.40
C GLY A 105 17.87 -9.47 11.54
N HIS A 106 16.74 -8.82 11.27
CA HIS A 106 15.77 -8.47 12.30
C HIS A 106 15.06 -9.76 12.71
N VAL A 107 15.63 -10.44 13.71
CA VAL A 107 14.95 -11.44 14.55
C VAL A 107 14.25 -10.72 15.69
#